data_AF-I1PY55-F1
#
_entry.id   AF-I1PY55-F1
#
_cell.length_a   1.000
_cell.length_b   1.000
_cell.length_c   1.000
_cell.angle_alpha   90.00
_cell.angle_beta   90.00
_cell.angle_gamma   90.00
#
_symmetry.space_group_name_H-M   'P 1'
#
loop_
_entity.id
_entity.type
_entity.pdbx_description
1 polymer ?
#
loop_
_entity_poly.entity_id
_entity_poly.type
_entity_poly.pdbx_seq_one_letter_code
_entity_poly.pdbx_strand_id
1 'polypeptide(L)'
;MSEGFDGTENGGGGGGGGGVGKEQDRFLPIANIGRIMRRAVPENGKIAKDSKESVQECVSEFISFITSEASDKCLKEKRKTINGDDLIWSMGTLGFEDYVEPLKLYLRLYRETEGDTKGSRASELPVKKDVVLNGDPGSSFEGM
;
A
#
# COMPACT_ATOMS: atom_id res chain seq x y z
N MET A 1 58.92 43.73 -8.86
CA MET A 1 57.60 43.23 -9.29
C MET A 1 57.36 41.94 -8.51
N SER A 2 57.14 42.04 -7.19
CA SER A 2 55.82 42.11 -6.50
C SER A 2 55.20 40.70 -6.45
N GLU A 3 55.42 39.93 -5.37
CA GLU A 3 54.57 39.80 -4.15
C GLU A 3 53.13 39.39 -4.48
N GLY A 4 52.46 38.40 -3.88
CA GLY A 4 52.64 37.49 -2.74
C GLY A 4 51.32 36.69 -2.64
N PHE A 5 51.34 35.46 -2.13
CA PHE A 5 50.12 34.65 -1.93
C PHE A 5 49.88 34.46 -0.45
N ASP A 6 48.83 35.10 0.07
CA ASP A 6 48.21 34.84 1.38
C ASP A 6 46.70 34.72 1.17
N GLY A 7 46.06 33.89 2.01
CA GLY A 7 44.62 33.72 2.03
C GLY A 7 44.17 32.35 2.54
N THR A 8 44.41 32.08 3.83
CA THR A 8 43.57 31.16 4.60
C THR A 8 42.21 31.83 4.82
N GLU A 9 41.09 31.12 4.66
CA GLU A 9 40.01 31.13 5.67
C GLU A 9 38.86 30.15 5.42
N ASN A 10 38.22 29.87 6.54
CA ASN A 10 37.32 28.81 6.92
C ASN A 10 35.86 29.24 6.71
N GLY A 11 35.01 28.32 6.26
CA GLY A 11 33.55 28.41 6.35
C GLY A 11 32.98 27.07 5.88
N GLY A 12 32.16 26.32 6.61
CA GLY A 12 31.26 26.69 7.69
C GLY A 12 29.92 26.05 7.35
N GLY A 13 29.46 25.12 8.20
CA GLY A 13 28.04 24.75 8.30
C GLY A 13 27.50 23.77 7.26
N GLY A 14 27.20 22.56 7.72
CA GLY A 14 26.30 21.62 7.04
C GLY A 14 25.75 20.63 8.05
N GLY A 15 24.71 21.04 8.78
CA GLY A 15 24.12 20.30 9.88
C GLY A 15 23.74 18.86 9.48
N GLY A 16 24.36 17.89 10.17
CA GLY A 16 23.94 16.49 10.19
C GLY A 16 22.66 16.30 10.99
N GLY A 17 21.56 16.93 10.57
CA GLY A 17 20.20 16.71 11.10
C GLY A 17 19.40 15.71 10.28
N GLY A 18 20.06 14.82 9.53
CA GLY A 18 19.43 13.98 8.51
C GLY A 18 19.07 12.54 8.92
N GLY A 19 19.35 12.13 10.16
CA GLY A 19 19.17 10.74 10.60
C GLY A 19 17.71 10.38 10.86
N VAL A 20 17.00 11.21 11.63
CA VAL A 20 15.68 10.86 12.16
C VAL A 20 14.58 10.86 11.08
N GLY A 21 14.68 11.74 10.08
CA GLY A 21 13.66 11.81 9.01
C GLY A 21 13.67 10.58 8.10
N LYS A 22 14.86 10.11 7.70
CA LYS A 22 15.00 8.96 6.79
C LYS A 22 14.63 7.63 7.46
N GLU A 23 14.83 7.53 8.77
CA GLU A 23 14.43 6.35 9.54
C GLU A 23 12.92 6.30 9.78
N GLN A 24 12.20 7.43 9.76
CA GLN A 24 10.74 7.40 9.84
C GLN A 24 10.11 6.94 8.52
N ASP A 25 10.72 7.23 7.37
CA ASP A 25 10.19 6.81 6.05
C ASP A 25 10.11 5.28 5.87
N ARG A 26 10.93 4.51 6.59
CA ARG A 26 10.90 3.03 6.55
C ARG A 26 9.80 2.42 7.42
N PHE A 27 9.19 3.19 8.32
CA PHE A 27 8.24 2.66 9.29
C PHE A 27 6.79 2.95 8.89
N LEU A 28 5.93 1.93 9.02
CA LEU A 28 4.48 2.16 8.95
C LEU A 28 4.01 2.99 10.15
N PRO A 29 2.94 3.79 10.01
CA PRO A 29 2.43 4.58 11.12
C PRO A 29 2.11 3.72 12.35
N ILE A 30 2.64 4.10 13.52
CA ILE A 30 2.48 3.34 14.78
C ILE A 30 1.00 3.11 15.15
N ALA A 31 0.12 4.04 14.75
CA ALA A 31 -1.33 3.92 14.94
C ALA A 31 -1.92 2.73 14.17
N ASN A 32 -1.44 2.47 12.94
CA ASN A 32 -1.90 1.34 12.14
C ASN A 32 -1.41 0.01 12.73
N ILE A 33 -0.15 -0.04 13.20
CA ILE A 33 0.39 -1.19 13.94
C ILE A 33 -0.48 -1.48 15.18
N GLY A 34 -0.76 -0.45 15.99
CA GLY A 34 -1.59 -0.60 17.18
C GLY A 34 -3.02 -1.12 16.90
N ARG A 35 -3.65 -0.70 15.79
CA ARG A 35 -4.98 -1.20 15.38
C ARG A 35 -4.96 -2.66 14.96
N ILE A 36 -3.92 -3.11 14.27
CA ILE A 36 -3.78 -4.50 13.85
C ILE A 36 -3.51 -5.39 15.06
N MET A 37 -2.53 -5.02 15.90
CA MET A 37 -2.22 -5.76 17.13
C MET A 37 -3.44 -5.90 18.05
N ARG A 38 -4.31 -4.88 18.10
CA ARG A 38 -5.55 -4.91 18.89
C ARG A 38 -6.46 -6.09 18.55
N ARG A 39 -6.46 -6.56 17.29
CA ARG A 39 -7.29 -7.69 16.84
C ARG A 39 -6.80 -9.04 17.35
N ALA A 40 -5.53 -9.12 17.75
CA ALA A 40 -4.91 -10.34 18.28
C ALA A 40 -4.95 -10.43 19.81
N VAL A 41 -5.50 -9.42 20.50
CA VAL A 41 -5.60 -9.39 21.96
C VAL A 41 -7.06 -9.30 22.40
N PRO A 42 -7.40 -9.80 23.60
CA PRO A 42 -8.72 -9.62 24.19
C PRO A 42 -9.12 -8.14 24.30
N GLU A 43 -10.43 -7.87 24.33
CA GLU A 43 -10.98 -6.51 24.36
C GLU A 43 -10.44 -5.65 25.52
N ASN A 44 -10.31 -6.25 26.70
CA ASN A 44 -9.76 -5.61 27.90
C ASN A 44 -8.21 -5.65 27.97
N GLY A 45 -7.55 -6.29 27.01
CA GLY A 45 -6.10 -6.37 26.95
C GLY A 45 -5.46 -4.99 26.81
N LYS A 46 -4.23 -4.83 27.28
CA LYS A 46 -3.44 -3.60 27.05
C LYS A 46 -2.21 -3.95 26.23
N ILE A 47 -1.86 -3.07 25.30
CA ILE A 47 -0.65 -3.19 24.47
C ILE A 47 0.27 -2.05 24.88
N ALA A 48 1.44 -2.40 25.41
CA ALA A 48 2.45 -1.42 25.81
C ALA A 48 2.98 -0.64 24.59
N LYS A 49 3.54 0.55 24.83
CA LYS A 49 4.16 1.38 23.80
C LYS A 49 5.31 0.62 23.13
N ASP A 50 6.23 0.10 23.94
CA ASP A 50 7.43 -0.62 23.48
C ASP A 50 7.07 -1.87 22.66
N SER A 51 5.96 -2.54 22.97
CA SER A 51 5.47 -3.66 22.15
C SER A 51 5.06 -3.22 20.74
N LYS A 52 4.46 -2.03 20.59
CA LYS A 52 4.11 -1.50 19.26
C LYS A 52 5.35 -1.10 18.48
N GLU A 53 6.34 -0.51 19.15
CA GLU A 53 7.62 -0.10 18.54
C GLU A 53 8.39 -1.34 18.07
N SER A 54 8.49 -2.38 18.90
CA SER A 54 9.13 -3.66 18.51
C SER A 54 8.43 -4.33 17.32
N VAL A 55 7.08 -4.33 17.29
CA VAL A 55 6.34 -4.87 16.13
C VAL A 55 6.50 -3.99 14.89
N GLN A 56 6.59 -2.67 15.03
CA GLN A 56 6.84 -1.75 13.92
C GLN A 56 8.20 -2.02 13.26
N GLU A 57 9.24 -2.23 14.06
CA GLU A 57 10.56 -2.65 13.59
C GLU A 57 10.48 -4.02 12.89
N CYS A 58 9.84 -5.01 13.53
CA CYS A 58 9.68 -6.35 13.00
C CYS A 58 8.94 -6.37 11.65
N VAL A 59 7.87 -5.59 11.49
CA VAL A 59 7.12 -5.51 10.23
C VAL A 59 7.95 -4.90 9.11
N SER A 60 8.82 -3.94 9.44
CA SER A 60 9.70 -3.31 8.46
C SER A 60 10.78 -4.28 7.98
N GLU A 61 11.31 -5.09 8.91
CA GLU A 61 12.21 -6.18 8.57
C GLU A 61 11.50 -7.27 7.77
N PHE A 62 10.26 -7.63 8.14
CA PHE A 62 9.45 -8.61 7.41
C PHE A 62 9.25 -8.20 5.94
N ILE A 63 8.88 -6.93 5.68
CA ILE A 63 8.76 -6.42 4.31
C ILE A 63 10.08 -6.58 3.55
N SER A 64 11.19 -6.21 4.19
CA SER A 64 12.53 -6.31 3.59
C SER A 64 12.91 -7.76 3.31
N PHE A 65 12.65 -8.66 4.26
CA PHE A 65 12.95 -10.08 4.18
C PHE A 65 12.20 -10.78 3.03
N ILE A 66 10.86 -10.63 2.98
CA ILE A 66 10.05 -11.22 1.91
C ILE A 66 10.45 -10.64 0.54
N THR A 67 10.65 -9.32 0.47
CA THR A 67 10.98 -8.65 -0.80
C THR A 67 12.36 -9.06 -1.29
N SER A 68 13.32 -9.34 -0.39
CA SER A 68 14.65 -9.82 -0.75
C SER A 68 14.60 -11.19 -1.39
N GLU A 69 13.87 -12.13 -0.80
CA GLU A 69 13.71 -13.49 -1.37
C GLU A 69 13.00 -13.44 -2.74
N ALA A 70 11.98 -12.59 -2.88
CA ALA A 70 11.26 -12.41 -4.14
C ALA A 70 12.15 -11.77 -5.22
N SER A 71 12.98 -10.80 -4.82
CA SER A 71 13.99 -10.19 -5.69
C SER A 71 14.99 -11.22 -6.19
N ASP A 72 15.50 -12.09 -5.31
CA ASP A 72 16.45 -13.14 -5.67
C ASP A 72 15.85 -14.12 -6.69
N LYS A 73 14.59 -14.54 -6.49
CA LYS A 73 13.87 -15.37 -7.48
C LYS A 73 13.73 -14.63 -8.82
N CYS A 74 13.23 -13.40 -8.79
CA CYS A 74 13.04 -12.58 -9.99
C CYS A 74 14.35 -12.44 -10.77
N LEU A 75 15.46 -12.18 -10.09
CA LEU A 75 16.78 -12.04 -10.69
C LEU A 75 17.30 -13.37 -11.26
N LYS A 76 17.14 -14.49 -10.54
CA LYS A 76 17.47 -15.84 -11.03
C LYS A 76 16.73 -16.18 -12.33
N GLU A 77 15.50 -15.69 -12.47
CA GLU A 77 14.67 -15.83 -13.68
C GLU A 77 14.97 -14.76 -14.75
N LYS A 78 16.04 -13.98 -14.60
CA LYS A 78 16.48 -12.92 -15.52
C LYS A 78 15.44 -11.81 -15.73
N ARG A 79 14.54 -11.60 -14.76
CA ARG A 79 13.57 -10.50 -14.75
C ARG A 79 14.10 -9.34 -13.90
N LYS A 80 13.68 -8.12 -14.24
CA LYS A 80 14.01 -6.88 -13.51
C LYS A 80 12.86 -6.33 -12.67
N THR A 81 11.69 -6.96 -12.75
CA THR A 81 10.47 -6.50 -12.10
C THR A 81 9.86 -7.66 -11.33
N ILE A 82 9.79 -7.47 -10.02
CA ILE A 82 9.13 -8.38 -9.09
C ILE A 82 7.62 -8.31 -9.37
N ASN A 83 6.96 -9.45 -9.42
CA ASN A 83 5.51 -9.54 -9.57
C ASN A 83 4.84 -10.22 -8.36
N GLY A 84 3.51 -10.32 -8.37
CA GLY A 84 2.77 -10.93 -7.26
C GLY A 84 3.05 -12.43 -7.08
N ASP A 85 3.36 -13.15 -8.17
CA ASP A 85 3.67 -14.58 -8.12
C ASP A 85 5.03 -14.84 -7.43
N ASP A 86 5.99 -13.92 -7.57
CA ASP A 86 7.27 -13.97 -6.84
C ASP A 86 7.05 -13.88 -5.32
N LEU A 87 6.22 -12.94 -4.88
CA LEU A 87 5.91 -12.76 -3.46
C LEU A 87 5.21 -14.00 -2.89
N ILE A 88 4.26 -14.58 -3.62
CA ILE A 88 3.54 -15.80 -3.20
C ILE A 88 4.52 -16.97 -3.08
N TRP A 89 5.46 -17.12 -4.03
CA TRP A 89 6.49 -18.14 -3.95
C TRP A 89 7.38 -17.93 -2.72
N SER A 90 7.83 -16.70 -2.45
CA SER A 90 8.67 -16.39 -1.30
C SER A 90 7.99 -16.69 0.02
N MET A 91 6.68 -16.44 0.15
CA MET A 91 5.93 -16.83 1.35
C MET A 91 6.02 -18.34 1.61
N GLY A 92 5.87 -19.17 0.57
CA GLY A 92 6.00 -20.62 0.70
C GLY A 92 7.42 -21.06 1.04
N THR A 93 8.44 -20.49 0.38
CA THR A 93 9.85 -20.83 0.63
C THR A 93 10.30 -20.47 2.04
N LEU A 94 9.78 -19.38 2.61
CA LEU A 94 10.19 -18.86 3.91
C LEU A 94 9.38 -19.42 5.09
N GLY A 95 8.49 -20.39 4.86
CA GLY A 95 7.72 -21.03 5.94
C GLY A 95 6.44 -20.29 6.35
N PHE A 96 5.88 -19.48 5.45
CA PHE A 96 4.60 -18.79 5.62
C PHE A 96 3.51 -19.41 4.74
N GLU A 97 3.46 -20.74 4.66
CA GLU A 97 2.59 -21.50 3.75
C GLU A 97 1.10 -21.20 3.94
N ASP A 98 0.68 -20.93 5.18
CA ASP A 98 -0.70 -20.56 5.53
C ASP A 98 -1.19 -19.30 4.80
N TYR A 99 -0.27 -18.45 4.31
CA TYR A 99 -0.60 -17.25 3.55
C TYR A 99 -0.69 -17.48 2.03
N VAL A 100 -0.19 -18.60 1.51
CA VAL A 100 -0.06 -18.84 0.06
C VAL A 100 -1.42 -18.87 -0.63
N GLU A 101 -2.36 -19.70 -0.16
CA GLU A 101 -3.68 -19.82 -0.80
C GLU A 101 -4.53 -18.54 -0.68
N PRO A 102 -4.60 -17.87 0.49
CA PRO A 102 -5.24 -16.55 0.60
C PRO A 102 -4.65 -15.51 -0.37
N LEU A 103 -3.33 -15.46 -0.53
CA LEU A 103 -2.67 -14.49 -1.43
C LEU A 103 -2.90 -14.81 -2.91
N LYS A 104 -2.94 -16.09 -3.30
CA LYS A 104 -3.33 -16.49 -4.66
C LYS A 104 -4.75 -16.05 -4.99
N LEU A 105 -5.69 -16.24 -4.06
CA LEU A 105 -7.06 -15.77 -4.20
C LEU A 105 -7.10 -14.25 -4.36
N TYR A 106 -6.40 -13.52 -3.49
CA TYR A 106 -6.31 -12.07 -3.57
C TYR A 106 -5.75 -11.59 -4.91
N LEU A 107 -4.63 -12.15 -5.38
CA LEU A 107 -3.99 -11.75 -6.63
C LEU A 107 -4.91 -11.98 -7.84
N ARG A 108 -5.69 -13.06 -7.84
CA ARG A 108 -6.67 -13.34 -8.91
C ARG A 108 -7.76 -12.27 -8.94
N LEU A 109 -8.39 -12.01 -7.80
CA LEU A 109 -9.46 -10.99 -7.69
C LEU A 109 -8.93 -9.58 -8.01
N TYR A 110 -7.72 -9.26 -7.59
CA TYR A 110 -7.06 -7.99 -7.92
C TYR A 110 -6.92 -7.83 -9.45
N ARG A 111 -6.44 -8.87 -10.15
CA ARG A 111 -6.30 -8.85 -11.62
C ARG A 111 -7.64 -8.71 -12.34
N GLU A 112 -8.72 -9.32 -11.82
CA GLU A 112 -10.07 -9.17 -12.36
C GLU A 112 -10.57 -7.71 -12.25
N THR A 113 -10.43 -7.11 -11.06
CA THR A 113 -10.87 -5.73 -10.81
C THR A 113 -10.03 -4.66 -11.56
N GLU A 114 -8.71 -4.81 -11.59
CA GLU A 114 -7.82 -3.89 -12.30
C GLU A 114 -7.87 -4.08 -13.83
N GLY A 115 -8.12 -5.32 -14.28
CA GLY A 115 -8.35 -5.64 -15.68
C GLY A 115 -9.61 -4.95 -16.22
N ASP A 116 -10.67 -4.90 -15.41
CA ASP A 116 -11.91 -4.19 -15.75
C ASP A 116 -11.72 -2.66 -15.81
N THR A 117 -10.83 -2.12 -14.97
CA THR A 117 -10.51 -0.68 -14.93
C THR A 117 -9.66 -0.23 -16.12
N LYS A 118 -8.81 -1.12 -16.67
CA LYS A 118 -8.06 -0.88 -17.91
C LYS A 118 -8.87 -1.15 -19.19
N GLY A 119 -9.97 -1.91 -19.10
CA GLY A 119 -10.92 -2.15 -20.19
C GLY A 119 -12.05 -1.12 -20.32
N SER A 120 -12.33 -0.34 -19.27
CA SER A 120 -13.54 0.50 -19.19
C SER A 120 -13.39 1.98 -19.60
N ARG A 121 -12.31 2.37 -20.30
CA ARG A 121 -12.27 3.69 -20.99
C ARG A 121 -12.90 3.68 -22.40
N ALA A 122 -13.55 2.58 -22.78
CA ALA A 122 -14.28 2.48 -24.04
C ALA A 122 -15.57 1.67 -23.86
N SER A 123 -16.56 2.25 -23.19
CA SER A 123 -17.98 2.09 -23.55
C SER A 123 -18.84 2.90 -22.58
N GLU A 124 -19.26 4.08 -23.00
CA GLU A 124 -20.52 4.64 -22.50
C GLU A 124 -21.62 3.62 -22.81
N LEU A 125 -22.22 3.03 -21.78
CA LEU A 125 -23.44 2.26 -21.94
C LEU A 125 -24.64 3.23 -21.97
N PRO A 126 -25.62 3.00 -22.87
CA PRO A 126 -26.66 3.96 -23.17
C PRO A 126 -27.69 4.05 -22.05
N VAL A 127 -28.04 5.27 -21.68
CA VAL A 127 -29.20 5.60 -20.84
C VAL A 127 -30.45 5.06 -21.54
N LYS A 128 -31.04 3.98 -21.02
CA LYS A 128 -32.38 3.55 -21.43
C LYS A 128 -33.39 4.60 -20.97
N LYS A 129 -33.84 5.42 -21.91
CA LYS A 129 -35.08 6.20 -21.82
C LYS A 129 -36.21 5.31 -22.34
N ASP A 130 -37.17 4.99 -21.48
CA ASP A 130 -38.49 4.48 -21.82
C ASP A 130 -39.35 4.69 -20.53
N VAL A 131 -40.56 5.23 -20.50
CA VAL A 131 -41.54 5.64 -21.52
C VAL A 131 -42.42 6.72 -20.88
N VAL A 132 -42.82 7.70 -21.71
CA VAL A 132 -43.84 8.72 -21.41
C VAL A 132 -45.20 8.05 -21.21
N LEU A 133 -45.84 8.23 -20.05
CA LEU A 133 -47.26 7.98 -19.87
C LEU A 133 -48.01 9.31 -19.81
N ASN A 134 -48.40 9.81 -20.97
CA ASN A 134 -49.59 10.67 -21.13
C ASN A 134 -50.60 9.76 -21.84
N GLY A 135 -51.87 9.58 -21.45
CA GLY A 135 -52.78 10.17 -20.50
C GLY A 135 -54.17 9.69 -20.92
N ASP A 136 -55.19 9.76 -20.05
CA ASP A 136 -56.60 9.84 -20.49
C ASP A 136 -57.45 10.48 -19.38
N PRO A 137 -58.61 11.09 -19.68
CA PRO A 137 -59.00 12.37 -19.12
C PRO A 137 -60.20 12.20 -18.17
N GLY A 138 -60.43 13.19 -17.33
CA GLY A 138 -61.77 13.43 -16.79
C GLY A 138 -62.26 12.44 -15.73
N SER A 139 -62.19 12.87 -14.48
CA SER A 139 -63.44 13.18 -13.76
C SER A 139 -63.16 14.18 -12.66
N SER A 140 -63.84 15.32 -12.77
CA SER A 140 -63.86 16.40 -11.81
C SER A 140 -64.43 15.94 -10.47
N PHE A 141 -63.84 16.43 -9.39
CA PHE A 141 -64.57 16.60 -8.13
C PHE A 141 -64.07 17.90 -7.49
N GLU A 142 -64.85 18.97 -7.71
CA GLU A 142 -64.85 20.19 -6.89
C GLU A 142 -65.63 19.93 -5.60
N GLY A 143 -65.34 20.75 -4.58
CA GLY A 143 -65.60 20.48 -3.19
C GLY A 143 -67.04 20.55 -2.70
N MET A 144 -67.20 20.03 -1.48
CA MET A 144 -68.01 20.54 -0.37
C MET A 144 -67.44 19.97 0.94
#